data_AF-A0A0K0Y7Z1-F1
#
_entry.id   AF-A0A0K0Y7Z1-F1
#
_cell.length_a   1.000
_cell.length_b   1.000
_cell.length_c   1.000
_cell.angle_alpha   90.00
_cell.angle_beta   90.00
_cell.angle_gamma   90.00
#
_symmetry.space_group_name_H-M   'P 1'
#
loop_
_entity.id
_entity.type
_entity.pdbx_description
1 polymer ?
#
loop_
_entity_poly.entity_id
_entity_poly.type
_entity_poly.pdbx_seq_one_letter_code
_entity_poly.pdbx_strand_id
1 'polypeptide(L)'
;MFRLALILLLLPTIAAADWSPRPSMFHYDATFANCTATPDETDLAQNCDRAIANAYVLKRAVAWATQNCFPESIATCALPFEDEGLPAIAAQIAVDAGCDATNVLDLPEDEPLPADHCISIASDIMIDEGVVPLNTDISCGINWIECGDISLINATFWAEQVDAAAQDDPAFAADLQSRNREDCAEEAREIGSWAVVMDAMICEADRSAALWADLTDQNQQDQ
;
A
#
# COMPACT_ATOMS: atom_id res chain seq x y z
N MET A 1 -20.79 47.18 28.88
CA MET A 1 -20.69 46.47 27.58
C MET A 1 -19.21 46.32 27.26
N PHE A 2 -18.80 45.23 26.61
CA PHE A 2 -17.42 44.74 26.42
C PHE A 2 -16.83 43.99 27.61
N ARG A 3 -16.88 42.64 27.58
CA ARG A 3 -15.83 41.76 28.14
C ARG A 3 -16.05 40.24 28.00
N LEU A 4 -16.76 39.75 26.96
CA LEU A 4 -16.97 38.31 26.79
C LEU A 4 -16.71 37.75 25.38
N ALA A 5 -16.09 38.52 24.48
CA ALA A 5 -15.86 38.08 23.09
C ALA A 5 -14.46 37.50 22.80
N LEU A 6 -13.50 37.55 23.73
CA LEU A 6 -12.10 37.22 23.43
C LEU A 6 -11.64 35.81 23.83
N ILE A 7 -12.49 34.99 24.45
CA ILE A 7 -12.08 33.66 24.96
C ILE A 7 -12.25 32.56 23.88
N LEU A 8 -12.98 32.83 22.80
CA LEU A 8 -13.14 31.89 21.67
C LEU A 8 -11.93 31.84 20.72
N LEU A 9 -10.96 32.77 20.84
CA LEU A 9 -9.72 32.76 20.05
C LEU A 9 -8.60 31.90 20.66
N LEU A 10 -8.85 31.29 21.83
CA LEU A 10 -7.91 30.43 22.55
C LEU A 10 -8.34 28.96 22.59
N LEU A 11 -9.43 28.61 21.90
CA LEU A 11 -9.67 27.21 21.59
C LEU A 11 -8.56 26.81 20.62
N PRO A 12 -7.80 25.72 20.89
CA PRO A 12 -7.01 25.13 19.84
C PRO A 12 -7.97 24.91 18.69
N THR A 13 -7.72 25.60 17.57
CA THR A 13 -8.26 25.14 16.29
C THR A 13 -7.98 23.66 16.31
N ILE A 14 -9.03 22.85 16.23
CA ILE A 14 -8.90 21.41 15.98
C ILE A 14 -7.87 21.37 14.87
N ALA A 15 -6.66 20.91 15.19
CA ALA A 15 -5.67 20.65 14.14
C ALA A 15 -6.48 19.79 13.19
N ALA A 16 -6.69 20.27 11.95
CA ALA A 16 -7.08 19.36 10.90
C ALA A 16 -6.13 18.20 11.10
N ALA A 17 -6.65 17.03 11.47
CA ALA A 17 -5.82 15.85 11.58
C ALA A 17 -5.11 15.82 10.24
N ASP A 18 -3.78 16.04 10.24
CA ASP A 18 -3.02 16.19 9.01
C ASP A 18 -3.33 14.92 8.22
N TRP A 19 -4.11 15.08 7.15
CA TRP A 19 -4.55 13.95 6.36
C TRP A 19 -3.28 13.26 5.85
N SER A 20 -3.25 11.94 5.98
CA SER A 20 -2.16 11.13 5.49
C SER A 20 -2.76 10.09 4.54
N PRO A 21 -2.19 9.92 3.33
CA PRO A 21 -2.48 8.76 2.53
C PRO A 21 -2.28 7.50 3.37
N ARG A 22 -3.17 6.52 3.20
CA ARG A 22 -3.04 5.18 3.80
C ARG A 22 -2.65 4.16 2.74
N PRO A 23 -1.96 3.06 3.07
CA PRO A 23 -1.59 2.06 2.08
C PRO A 23 -2.78 1.51 1.28
N SER A 24 -3.95 1.37 1.92
CA SER A 24 -5.21 0.93 1.29
C SER A 24 -5.72 1.85 0.16
N MET A 25 -5.27 3.10 0.09
CA MET A 25 -5.67 4.05 -0.94
C MET A 25 -5.02 3.77 -2.30
N PHE A 26 -4.21 2.73 -2.43
CA PHE A 26 -3.40 2.51 -3.62
C PHE A 26 -3.51 1.07 -4.14
N HIS A 27 -3.42 0.93 -5.46
CA HIS A 27 -3.20 -0.35 -6.12
C HIS A 27 -1.72 -0.73 -6.11
N TYR A 28 -1.46 -2.04 -5.94
CA TYR A 28 -0.11 -2.63 -5.96
C TYR A 28 -0.02 -3.86 -6.87
N ASP A 29 -1.05 -4.14 -7.66
CA ASP A 29 -1.15 -5.33 -8.52
C ASP A 29 0.08 -5.49 -9.43
N ALA A 30 0.53 -4.39 -10.05
CA ALA A 30 1.71 -4.38 -10.90
C ALA A 30 3.01 -4.61 -10.10
N THR A 31 3.12 -4.03 -8.90
CA THR A 31 4.26 -4.27 -7.99
C THR A 31 4.30 -5.74 -7.56
N PHE A 32 3.16 -6.30 -7.19
CA PHE A 32 3.03 -7.68 -6.72
C PHE A 32 3.26 -8.71 -7.84
N ALA A 33 2.84 -8.40 -9.07
CA ALA A 33 3.06 -9.27 -10.23
C ALA A 33 4.57 -9.60 -10.42
N ASN A 34 5.46 -8.66 -10.08
CA ASN A 34 6.90 -8.91 -10.12
C ASN A 34 7.35 -9.98 -9.11
N CYS A 35 6.71 -10.07 -7.94
CA CYS A 35 7.00 -11.10 -6.95
C CYS A 35 6.66 -12.50 -7.49
N THR A 36 5.53 -12.63 -8.19
CA THR A 36 5.12 -13.90 -8.79
C THR A 36 5.95 -14.33 -10.00
N ALA A 37 6.80 -13.45 -10.54
CA ALA A 37 7.66 -13.76 -11.67
C ALA A 37 8.91 -14.58 -11.27
N THR A 38 9.24 -14.64 -9.98
CA THR A 38 10.43 -15.31 -9.43
C THR A 38 10.07 -16.25 -8.26
N PRO A 39 9.35 -17.36 -8.51
CA PRO A 39 8.82 -18.23 -7.44
C PRO A 39 9.90 -18.86 -6.54
N ASP A 40 11.11 -19.05 -7.05
CA ASP A 40 12.23 -19.68 -6.32
C ASP A 40 13.02 -18.70 -5.42
N GLU A 41 12.57 -17.45 -5.31
CA GLU A 41 13.31 -16.42 -4.56
C GLU A 41 13.30 -16.71 -3.05
N THR A 42 14.48 -16.65 -2.42
CA THR A 42 14.58 -16.77 -0.96
C THR A 42 13.85 -15.60 -0.29
N ASP A 43 13.09 -15.90 0.77
CA ASP A 43 12.28 -14.93 1.51
C ASP A 43 11.26 -14.20 0.62
N LEU A 44 10.66 -14.92 -0.35
CA LEU A 44 9.75 -14.41 -1.37
C LEU A 44 8.70 -13.42 -0.83
N ALA A 45 7.93 -13.83 0.19
CA ALA A 45 6.88 -12.97 0.74
C ALA A 45 7.45 -11.71 1.43
N GLN A 46 8.61 -11.79 2.08
CA GLN A 46 9.26 -10.65 2.71
C GLN A 46 9.90 -9.70 1.68
N ASN A 47 10.44 -10.22 0.58
CA ASN A 47 10.89 -9.39 -0.53
C ASN A 47 9.70 -8.66 -1.18
N CYS A 48 8.55 -9.32 -1.27
CA CYS A 48 7.33 -8.72 -1.78
C CYS A 48 6.75 -7.64 -0.85
N ASP A 49 6.73 -7.90 0.47
CA ASP A 49 6.36 -6.91 1.49
C ASP A 49 7.18 -5.63 1.34
N ARG A 50 8.50 -5.78 1.15
CA ARG A 50 9.42 -4.65 0.91
C ARG A 50 9.14 -3.92 -0.40
N ALA A 51 8.79 -4.65 -1.46
CA ALA A 51 8.42 -4.06 -2.75
C ALA A 51 7.14 -3.21 -2.62
N ILE A 52 6.11 -3.74 -1.95
CA ILE A 52 4.86 -3.03 -1.64
C ILE A 52 5.15 -1.79 -0.78
N ALA A 53 5.96 -1.93 0.26
CA ALA A 53 6.37 -0.84 1.14
C ALA A 53 7.07 0.30 0.38
N ASN A 54 8.00 -0.04 -0.51
CA ASN A 54 8.69 0.95 -1.34
C ASN A 54 7.74 1.63 -2.33
N ALA A 55 6.84 0.88 -2.94
CA ALA A 55 5.80 1.44 -3.82
C ALA A 55 4.88 2.38 -3.05
N TYR A 56 4.46 2.01 -1.84
CA TYR A 56 3.63 2.84 -0.97
C TYR A 56 4.31 4.16 -0.64
N VAL A 57 5.58 4.11 -0.23
CA VAL A 57 6.38 5.31 0.09
C VAL A 57 6.38 6.32 -1.06
N LEU A 58 6.56 5.85 -2.30
CA LEU A 58 6.52 6.70 -3.49
C LEU A 58 5.09 7.21 -3.76
N LYS A 59 4.08 6.34 -3.69
CA LYS A 59 2.67 6.72 -3.89
C LYS A 59 2.19 7.76 -2.88
N ARG A 60 2.58 7.62 -1.61
CA ARG A 60 2.32 8.59 -0.54
C ARG A 60 2.98 9.94 -0.82
N ALA A 61 4.23 9.96 -1.26
CA ALA A 61 4.93 11.19 -1.62
C ALA A 61 4.25 11.91 -2.80
N VAL A 62 3.84 11.18 -3.85
CA VAL A 62 3.08 11.74 -4.98
C VAL A 62 1.74 12.31 -4.51
N ALA A 63 1.05 11.64 -3.58
CA ALA A 63 -0.20 12.10 -3.03
C ALA A 63 -0.05 13.39 -2.20
N TRP A 64 1.01 13.50 -1.37
CA TRP A 64 1.34 14.74 -0.67
C TRP A 64 1.70 15.89 -1.61
N ALA A 65 2.54 15.64 -2.61
CA ALA A 65 2.87 16.64 -3.63
C ALA A 65 1.61 17.13 -4.36
N THR A 66 0.73 16.20 -4.75
CA THR A 66 -0.56 16.52 -5.39
C THR A 66 -1.48 17.33 -4.49
N GLN A 67 -1.60 16.96 -3.22
CA GLN A 67 -2.39 17.70 -2.24
C GLN A 67 -1.87 19.14 -2.07
N ASN A 68 -0.56 19.31 -1.97
CA ASN A 68 0.09 20.62 -1.82
C ASN A 68 0.00 21.48 -3.09
N CYS A 69 -0.30 20.87 -4.24
CA CYS A 69 -0.58 21.57 -5.49
C CYS A 69 -2.01 22.10 -5.59
N PHE A 70 -2.97 21.53 -4.87
CA PHE A 70 -4.38 21.92 -4.99
C PHE A 70 -4.61 23.38 -4.54
N PRO A 71 -5.39 24.19 -5.28
CA PRO A 71 -6.27 23.85 -6.42
C PRO A 71 -5.64 24.02 -7.81
N GLU A 72 -4.32 24.21 -7.89
CA GLU A 72 -3.62 24.32 -9.17
C GLU A 72 -3.50 22.93 -9.84
N SER A 73 -3.27 22.92 -11.15
CA SER A 73 -3.02 21.66 -11.85
C SER A 73 -1.64 21.10 -11.45
N ILE A 74 -1.58 19.81 -11.16
CA ILE A 74 -0.31 19.13 -10.88
C ILE A 74 0.69 19.23 -12.05
N ALA A 75 0.21 19.40 -13.28
CA ALA A 75 1.06 19.55 -14.47
C ALA A 75 1.93 20.82 -14.44
N THR A 76 1.51 21.83 -13.68
CA THR A 76 2.19 23.13 -13.60
C THR A 76 2.87 23.37 -12.25
N CYS A 77 2.78 22.41 -11.34
CA CYS A 77 3.11 22.58 -9.93
C CYS A 77 4.38 21.79 -9.58
N ALA A 78 5.54 22.30 -10.01
CA ALA A 78 6.81 21.60 -9.83
C ALA A 78 7.30 21.59 -8.37
N LEU A 79 7.13 22.70 -7.64
CA LEU A 79 7.77 22.88 -6.33
C LEU A 79 7.36 21.81 -5.30
N PRO A 80 6.06 21.45 -5.12
CA PRO A 80 5.70 20.38 -4.17
C PRO A 80 6.24 19.00 -4.54
N PHE A 81 6.45 18.72 -5.83
CA PHE A 81 7.12 17.48 -6.25
C PHE A 81 8.62 17.54 -5.93
N GLU A 82 9.28 18.66 -6.18
CA GLU A 82 10.69 18.86 -5.84
C GLU A 82 10.95 18.74 -4.33
N ASP A 83 10.03 19.24 -3.49
CA ASP A 83 10.10 19.15 -2.02
C ASP A 83 10.02 17.69 -1.52
N GLU A 84 9.42 16.79 -2.29
CA GLU A 84 9.36 15.34 -2.04
C GLU A 84 10.50 14.56 -2.76
N GLY A 85 11.35 15.25 -3.53
CA GLY A 85 12.38 14.65 -4.39
C GLY A 85 11.87 13.96 -5.65
N LEU A 86 10.66 14.31 -6.07
CA LEU A 86 9.97 13.69 -7.19
C LEU A 86 10.14 14.49 -8.49
N PRO A 87 10.25 13.81 -9.65
CA PRO A 87 10.32 14.48 -10.93
C PRO A 87 8.92 14.95 -11.39
N ALA A 88 8.68 16.27 -11.43
CA ALA A 88 7.39 16.84 -11.84
C ALA A 88 6.92 16.43 -13.26
N ILE A 89 7.84 15.95 -14.12
CA ILE A 89 7.51 15.51 -15.48
C ILE A 89 6.52 14.35 -15.51
N ALA A 90 6.55 13.44 -14.53
CA ALA A 90 5.60 12.32 -14.49
C ALA A 90 4.17 12.80 -14.19
N ALA A 91 4.01 13.83 -13.36
CA ALA A 91 2.72 14.48 -13.11
C ALA A 91 2.19 15.18 -14.38
N GLN A 92 3.08 15.82 -15.15
CA GLN A 92 2.72 16.41 -16.43
C GLN A 92 2.26 15.34 -17.44
N ILE A 93 2.99 14.23 -17.57
CA ILE A 93 2.64 13.12 -18.45
C ILE A 93 1.27 12.54 -18.07
N ALA A 94 1.00 12.36 -16.77
CA ALA A 94 -0.28 11.85 -16.30
C ALA A 94 -1.45 12.76 -16.73
N VAL A 95 -1.31 14.08 -16.56
CA VAL A 95 -2.33 15.06 -16.97
C VAL A 95 -2.49 15.10 -18.48
N ASP A 96 -1.40 15.06 -19.25
CA ASP A 96 -1.44 15.04 -20.72
C ASP A 96 -2.12 13.76 -21.24
N ALA A 97 -2.08 12.65 -20.49
CA ALA A 97 -2.81 11.42 -20.77
C ALA A 97 -4.32 11.51 -20.43
N GLY A 98 -4.77 12.58 -19.77
CA GLY A 98 -6.17 12.81 -19.44
C GLY A 98 -6.63 12.15 -18.14
N CYS A 99 -5.74 12.01 -17.16
CA CYS A 99 -6.06 11.46 -15.84
C CYS A 99 -7.15 12.24 -15.09
N ASP A 100 -7.86 11.57 -14.18
CA ASP A 100 -8.77 12.22 -13.25
C ASP A 100 -8.00 12.97 -12.16
N ALA A 101 -8.26 14.27 -12.03
CA ALA A 101 -7.62 15.17 -11.08
C ALA A 101 -8.55 15.56 -9.92
N THR A 102 -9.52 14.71 -9.59
CA THR A 102 -10.36 14.87 -8.40
C THR A 102 -9.48 15.09 -7.17
N ASN A 103 -9.89 15.99 -6.27
CA ASN A 103 -9.11 16.23 -5.06
C ASN A 103 -9.08 14.95 -4.21
N VAL A 104 -7.88 14.52 -3.82
CA VAL A 104 -7.68 13.31 -3.01
C VAL A 104 -8.43 13.34 -1.68
N LEU A 105 -8.69 14.54 -1.14
CA LEU A 105 -9.48 14.74 0.08
C LEU A 105 -10.98 14.47 -0.10
N ASP A 106 -11.46 14.41 -1.34
CA ASP A 106 -12.86 14.10 -1.68
C ASP A 106 -13.07 12.60 -1.96
N LEU A 107 -12.01 11.78 -1.91
CA LEU A 107 -12.04 10.36 -2.22
C LEU A 107 -12.07 9.49 -0.95
N PRO A 108 -12.63 8.26 -1.02
CA PRO A 108 -12.60 7.33 0.11
C PRO A 108 -11.16 6.96 0.49
N GLU A 109 -10.85 6.93 1.79
CA GLU A 109 -9.53 6.52 2.28
C GLU A 109 -9.37 5.00 2.45
N ASP A 110 -10.48 4.27 2.47
CA ASP A 110 -10.51 2.81 2.66
C ASP A 110 -10.63 2.05 1.33
N GLU A 111 -10.59 2.75 0.19
CA GLU A 111 -10.64 2.16 -1.15
C GLU A 111 -9.47 2.66 -2.00
N PRO A 112 -8.90 1.82 -2.87
CA PRO A 112 -7.88 2.26 -3.80
C PRO A 112 -8.37 3.39 -4.70
N LEU A 113 -7.49 4.36 -4.97
CA LEU A 113 -7.72 5.39 -5.97
C LEU A 113 -7.98 4.75 -7.33
N PRO A 114 -8.88 5.31 -8.16
CA PRO A 114 -9.08 4.85 -9.52
C PRO A 114 -7.74 4.74 -10.28
N ALA A 115 -7.61 3.71 -11.11
CA ALA A 115 -6.39 3.50 -11.90
C ALA A 115 -6.11 4.67 -12.87
N ASP A 116 -7.15 5.39 -13.30
CA ASP A 116 -7.05 6.58 -14.14
C ASP A 116 -6.86 7.90 -13.36
N HIS A 117 -6.78 7.84 -12.03
CA HIS A 117 -6.50 9.01 -11.20
C HIS A 117 -5.06 9.50 -11.40
N CYS A 118 -4.85 10.81 -11.37
CA CYS A 118 -3.54 11.41 -11.66
C CYS A 118 -2.44 10.98 -10.69
N ILE A 119 -2.79 10.74 -9.41
CA ILE A 119 -1.85 10.18 -8.43
C ILE A 119 -1.42 8.77 -8.86
N SER A 120 -2.36 7.89 -9.21
CA SER A 120 -2.10 6.51 -9.63
C SER A 120 -1.16 6.48 -10.84
N ILE A 121 -1.50 7.18 -11.91
CA ILE A 121 -0.70 7.19 -13.16
C ILE A 121 0.69 7.81 -12.92
N ALA A 122 0.77 8.95 -12.23
CA ALA A 122 2.06 9.58 -11.97
C ALA A 122 2.96 8.70 -11.10
N SER A 123 2.40 8.05 -10.08
CA SER A 123 3.14 7.09 -9.27
C SER A 123 3.62 5.89 -10.06
N ASP A 124 2.79 5.31 -10.94
CA ASP A 124 3.18 4.13 -11.71
C ASP A 124 4.32 4.46 -12.69
N ILE A 125 4.26 5.61 -13.38
CA ILE A 125 5.38 6.11 -14.19
C ILE A 125 6.65 6.24 -13.35
N MET A 126 6.56 6.80 -12.15
CA MET A 126 7.72 7.00 -11.27
C MET A 126 8.28 5.67 -10.72
N ILE A 127 7.42 4.69 -10.44
CA ILE A 127 7.83 3.34 -10.01
C ILE A 127 8.60 2.67 -11.15
N ASP A 128 8.08 2.73 -12.37
CA ASP A 128 8.71 2.13 -13.55
C ASP A 128 10.08 2.75 -13.86
N GLU A 129 10.24 4.05 -13.61
CA GLU A 129 11.52 4.78 -13.77
C GLU A 129 12.47 4.63 -12.56
N GLY A 130 12.07 3.90 -11.51
CA GLY A 130 12.90 3.64 -10.33
C GLY A 130 13.13 4.88 -9.46
N VAL A 131 12.17 5.81 -9.41
CA VAL A 131 12.23 7.01 -8.57
C VAL A 131 12.14 6.64 -7.10
N VAL A 132 12.93 7.32 -6.26
CA VAL A 132 12.91 7.16 -4.80
C VAL A 132 12.67 8.54 -4.16
N PRO A 133 11.61 8.73 -3.34
CA PRO A 133 11.33 10.00 -2.69
C PRO A 133 12.32 10.31 -1.57
N LEU A 134 12.34 11.57 -1.09
CA LEU A 134 13.20 11.99 0.03
C LEU A 134 12.79 11.36 1.36
N ASN A 135 11.49 11.25 1.63
CA ASN A 135 10.98 10.65 2.85
C ASN A 135 10.54 9.20 2.62
N THR A 136 11.38 8.26 3.06
CA THR A 136 11.12 6.82 2.96
C THR A 136 10.63 6.20 4.27
N ASP A 137 10.39 7.00 5.31
CA ASP A 137 10.04 6.47 6.62
C ASP A 137 8.59 5.95 6.63
N ILE A 138 8.41 4.71 7.07
CA ILE A 138 7.10 4.10 7.27
C ILE A 138 6.83 4.04 8.78
N SER A 139 5.66 4.51 9.19
CA SER A 139 5.18 4.54 10.55
C SER A 139 4.84 3.12 11.04
N CYS A 140 5.88 2.41 11.48
CA CYS A 140 5.75 1.20 12.31
C CYS A 140 5.85 1.53 13.81
N GLY A 141 5.55 2.78 14.21
CA GLY A 141 5.59 3.22 15.61
C GLY A 141 4.35 2.79 16.40
N ILE A 142 4.06 3.42 17.55
CA ILE A 142 2.99 3.04 18.50
C ILE A 142 1.60 2.81 17.86
N ASN A 143 1.29 3.49 16.74
CA ASN A 143 0.01 3.36 16.05
C ASN A 143 0.01 2.33 14.91
N TRP A 144 1.18 1.87 14.42
CA TRP A 144 1.39 0.76 13.47
C TRP A 144 0.53 0.74 12.18
N ILE A 145 -0.13 1.84 11.83
CA ILE A 145 -1.18 1.85 10.79
C ILE A 145 -0.60 1.46 9.43
N GLU A 146 0.50 2.09 9.02
CA GLU A 146 1.05 1.86 7.67
C GLU A 146 1.65 0.45 7.52
N CYS A 147 2.40 -0.03 8.51
CA CYS A 147 3.05 -1.33 8.42
C CYS A 147 2.05 -2.48 8.56
N GLY A 148 1.03 -2.33 9.42
CA GLY A 148 -0.06 -3.29 9.51
C GLY A 148 -0.86 -3.40 8.22
N ASP A 149 -1.19 -2.26 7.60
CA ASP A 149 -1.93 -2.24 6.33
C ASP A 149 -1.08 -2.87 5.19
N ILE A 150 0.23 -2.56 5.12
CA ILE A 150 1.14 -3.17 4.14
C ILE A 150 1.20 -4.69 4.31
N SER A 151 1.40 -5.18 5.53
CA SER A 151 1.46 -6.63 5.79
C SER A 151 0.13 -7.32 5.49
N LEU A 152 -1.01 -6.68 5.79
CA LEU A 152 -2.32 -7.19 5.41
C LEU A 152 -2.50 -7.26 3.88
N ILE A 153 -2.09 -6.22 3.15
CA ILE A 153 -2.13 -6.19 1.68
C ILE A 153 -1.28 -7.32 1.11
N ASN A 154 -0.04 -7.48 1.59
CA ASN A 154 0.86 -8.54 1.13
C ASN A 154 0.28 -9.94 1.41
N ALA A 155 -0.22 -10.19 2.61
CA ALA A 155 -0.86 -11.47 2.97
C ALA A 155 -2.09 -11.76 2.10
N THR A 156 -2.89 -10.74 1.79
CA THR A 156 -4.07 -10.85 0.93
C THR A 156 -3.69 -11.24 -0.49
N PHE A 157 -2.69 -10.58 -1.09
CA PHE A 157 -2.24 -10.94 -2.44
C PHE A 157 -1.74 -12.37 -2.52
N TRP A 158 -0.96 -12.84 -1.53
CA TRP A 158 -0.50 -14.23 -1.54
C TRP A 158 -1.63 -15.24 -1.39
N ALA A 159 -2.63 -14.95 -0.56
CA ALA A 159 -3.83 -15.78 -0.47
C ALA A 159 -4.58 -15.85 -1.81
N GLU A 160 -4.75 -14.71 -2.49
CA GLU A 160 -5.38 -14.67 -3.82
C GLU A 160 -4.59 -15.47 -4.87
N GLN A 161 -3.27 -15.48 -4.82
CA GLN A 161 -2.45 -16.30 -5.72
C GLN A 161 -2.62 -17.80 -5.46
N VAL A 162 -2.70 -18.22 -4.20
CA VAL A 162 -3.01 -19.61 -3.86
C VAL A 162 -4.39 -20.00 -4.39
N ASP A 163 -5.40 -19.14 -4.22
CA ASP A 163 -6.75 -19.39 -4.72
C ASP A 163 -6.77 -19.53 -6.26
N ALA A 164 -6.00 -18.69 -6.96
CA ALA A 164 -5.85 -18.77 -8.40
C ALA A 164 -5.12 -20.05 -8.85
N ALA A 165 -4.05 -20.44 -8.15
CA ALA A 165 -3.27 -21.64 -8.46
C ALA A 165 -4.05 -22.94 -8.18
N ALA A 166 -4.97 -22.93 -7.21
CA ALA A 166 -5.79 -24.05 -6.80
C ALA A 166 -7.23 -24.00 -7.34
N GLN A 167 -7.47 -23.27 -8.44
CA GLN A 167 -8.80 -23.10 -9.03
C GLN A 167 -9.55 -24.42 -9.32
N ASP A 168 -8.82 -25.52 -9.53
CA ASP A 168 -9.38 -26.86 -9.78
C ASP A 168 -9.73 -27.64 -8.51
N ASP A 169 -9.24 -27.23 -7.33
CA ASP A 169 -9.62 -27.75 -6.01
C ASP A 169 -9.67 -26.63 -4.94
N PRO A 170 -10.67 -25.74 -5.01
CA PRO A 170 -10.80 -24.61 -4.09
C PRO A 170 -11.09 -25.04 -2.64
N ALA A 171 -11.64 -26.25 -2.44
CA ALA A 171 -11.92 -26.77 -1.11
C ALA A 171 -10.63 -27.14 -0.38
N PHE A 172 -9.67 -27.73 -1.09
CA PHE A 172 -8.34 -28.02 -0.56
C PHE A 172 -7.57 -26.75 -0.19
N ALA A 173 -7.54 -25.75 -1.09
CA ALA A 173 -6.86 -24.49 -0.81
C ALA A 173 -7.46 -23.74 0.38
N ALA A 174 -8.79 -23.67 0.46
CA ALA A 174 -9.47 -23.02 1.58
C ALA A 174 -9.17 -23.72 2.93
N ASP A 175 -9.12 -25.06 2.97
CA ASP A 175 -8.75 -25.79 4.20
C ASP A 175 -7.31 -25.50 4.62
N LEU A 176 -6.36 -25.54 3.68
CA LEU A 176 -4.95 -25.27 3.97
C LEU A 176 -4.70 -23.83 4.41
N GLN A 177 -5.28 -22.84 3.72
CA GLN A 177 -5.17 -21.45 4.12
C GLN A 177 -5.81 -21.20 5.48
N SER A 178 -6.99 -21.80 5.76
CA SER A 178 -7.65 -21.68 7.06
C SER A 178 -6.77 -22.23 8.18
N ARG A 179 -6.14 -23.40 7.97
CA ARG A 179 -5.19 -23.99 8.92
C ARG A 179 -3.96 -23.11 9.13
N ASN A 180 -3.38 -22.59 8.05
CA ASN A 180 -2.24 -21.68 8.13
C ASN A 180 -2.56 -20.42 8.93
N ARG A 181 -3.73 -19.81 8.68
CA ARG A 181 -4.22 -18.66 9.44
C ARG A 181 -4.43 -18.98 10.91
N GLU A 182 -5.02 -20.13 11.23
CA GLU A 182 -5.23 -20.56 12.61
C GLU A 182 -3.90 -20.77 13.35
N ASP A 183 -2.95 -21.46 12.74
CA ASP A 183 -1.62 -21.70 13.29
C ASP A 183 -0.84 -20.39 13.50
N CYS A 184 -0.81 -19.51 12.50
CA CYS A 184 -0.13 -18.22 12.58
C CYS A 184 -0.78 -17.34 13.66
N ALA A 185 -2.11 -17.37 13.79
CA ALA A 185 -2.81 -16.67 14.86
C ALA A 185 -2.55 -17.27 16.25
N GLU A 186 -2.39 -18.59 16.37
CA GLU A 186 -2.07 -19.27 17.64
C GLU A 186 -0.64 -18.96 18.09
N GLU A 187 0.34 -19.05 17.19
CA GLU A 187 1.74 -18.67 17.44
C GLU A 187 1.84 -17.23 17.93
N ALA A 188 1.05 -16.34 17.35
CA ALA A 188 1.06 -14.95 17.73
C ALA A 188 0.31 -14.68 19.07
N ARG A 189 -0.73 -15.46 19.41
CA ARG A 189 -1.56 -15.27 20.63
C ARG A 189 -0.81 -15.44 21.95
N GLU A 190 0.34 -16.11 21.98
CA GLU A 190 1.09 -16.34 23.23
C GLU A 190 1.67 -15.05 23.84
N ILE A 191 1.64 -13.91 23.13
CA ILE A 191 2.41 -12.70 23.49
C ILE A 191 1.54 -11.45 23.75
N GLY A 192 0.33 -11.35 23.19
CA GLY A 192 -0.67 -10.29 23.46
C GLY A 192 -0.24 -8.84 23.17
N SER A 193 -0.38 -8.34 21.92
CA SER A 193 -0.30 -6.92 21.53
C SER A 193 -0.75 -6.70 20.06
N TRP A 194 -0.63 -5.50 19.46
CA TRP A 194 -0.86 -5.32 18.01
C TRP A 194 0.30 -5.83 17.14
N ALA A 195 1.52 -5.92 17.68
CA ALA A 195 2.66 -6.54 16.99
C ALA A 195 2.38 -8.01 16.62
N VAL A 196 1.61 -8.70 17.45
CA VAL A 196 1.08 -10.06 17.23
C VAL A 196 0.25 -10.15 15.95
N VAL A 197 -0.58 -9.14 15.65
CA VAL A 197 -1.44 -9.16 14.47
C VAL A 197 -0.60 -9.07 13.20
N MET A 198 0.44 -8.22 13.21
CA MET A 198 1.38 -8.14 12.09
C MET A 198 2.24 -9.41 11.97
N ASP A 199 2.75 -9.95 13.08
CA ASP A 199 3.51 -11.21 13.06
C ASP A 199 2.66 -12.36 12.47
N ALA A 200 1.37 -12.40 12.81
CA ALA A 200 0.43 -13.34 12.20
C ALA A 200 0.25 -13.10 10.69
N MET A 201 0.12 -11.85 10.24
CA MET A 201 0.02 -11.51 8.81
C MET A 201 1.30 -11.85 8.03
N ILE A 202 2.48 -11.60 8.61
CA ILE A 202 3.77 -11.96 8.03
C ILE A 202 3.86 -13.49 7.89
N CYS A 203 3.52 -14.23 8.95
CA CYS A 203 3.44 -15.69 8.91
C CYS A 203 2.45 -16.19 7.85
N GLU A 204 1.25 -15.58 7.76
CA GLU A 204 0.25 -15.93 6.74
C GLU A 204 0.78 -15.70 5.32
N ALA A 205 1.46 -14.58 5.08
CA ALA A 205 2.08 -14.27 3.79
C ALA A 205 3.18 -15.27 3.44
N ASP A 206 4.09 -15.58 4.37
CA ASP A 206 5.18 -16.55 4.17
C ASP A 206 4.63 -17.94 3.81
N ARG A 207 3.64 -18.43 4.58
CA ARG A 207 3.03 -19.74 4.33
C ARG A 207 2.25 -19.77 3.02
N SER A 208 1.56 -18.69 2.67
CA SER A 208 0.77 -18.61 1.43
C SER A 208 1.68 -18.52 0.21
N ALA A 209 2.77 -17.75 0.28
CA ALA A 209 3.76 -17.68 -0.80
C ALA A 209 4.44 -19.04 -1.04
N ALA A 210 4.83 -19.74 0.03
CA ALA A 210 5.40 -21.08 -0.07
C ALA A 210 4.41 -22.09 -0.69
N LEU A 211 3.15 -22.06 -0.23
CA LEU A 211 2.10 -22.92 -0.78
C LEU A 211 1.84 -22.62 -2.27
N TRP A 212 1.79 -21.34 -2.65
CA TRP A 212 1.63 -20.93 -4.03
C TRP A 212 2.80 -21.42 -4.91
N ALA A 213 4.04 -21.31 -4.43
CA ALA A 213 5.22 -21.80 -5.15
C ALA A 213 5.12 -23.32 -5.37
N ASP A 214 4.80 -24.09 -4.33
CA ASP A 214 4.61 -25.54 -4.41
C ASP A 214 3.51 -25.93 -5.41
N LEU A 215 2.36 -25.24 -5.39
CA LEU A 215 1.25 -25.48 -6.30
C LEU A 215 1.62 -25.13 -7.75
N THR A 216 2.36 -24.05 -7.95
CA THR A 216 2.82 -23.62 -9.27
C THR A 216 3.79 -24.64 -9.87
N ASP A 217 4.71 -25.17 -9.07
CA ASP A 217 5.64 -26.22 -9.49
C ASP A 217 4.92 -27.52 -9.87
N GLN A 218 3.92 -27.93 -9.07
CA GLN A 218 3.09 -29.12 -9.38
C GLN A 218 2.33 -28.93 -10.71
N ASN A 219 1.69 -27.78 -10.90
CA ASN A 219 0.96 -27.45 -12.12
C ASN A 219 1.86 -27.43 -13.37
N GLN A 220 3.15 -27.10 -13.23
CA GLN A 220 4.13 -27.17 -14.33
C GLN A 220 4.56 -28.61 -14.64
N GLN A 221 4.61 -29.50 -13.65
CA GLN A 221 4.99 -30.91 -13.83
C GLN A 221 3.88 -31.75 -14.47
N ASP A 222 2.62 -31.35 -14.27
CA ASP A 222 1.45 -32.04 -14.81
C ASP A 222 1.07 -31.62 -16.25
N GLN A 223 1.81 -30.67 -16.85
CA GLN A 223 1.68 -30.20 -18.24
C GLN A 223 2.63 -30.90 -19.21
#